data_AF-A0A8G1Z5N2-F1
#
_entry.id   AF-A0A8G1Z5N2-F1
#
_cell.length_a   1.000
_cell.length_b   1.000
_cell.length_c   1.000
_cell.angle_alpha   90.00
_cell.angle_beta   90.00
_cell.angle_gamma   90.00
#
_symmetry.space_group_name_H-M   'P 1'
#
loop_
_entity.id
_entity.type
_entity.pdbx_description
1 polymer ?
#
loop_
_entity_poly.entity_id
_entity_poly.type
_entity_poly.pdbx_seq_one_letter_code
_entity_poly.pdbx_strand_id
1 'polypeptide(L)' 'MAPRAALITQADATRLFKAAKLAGYDRARFVSYPDGRVEVLVETVRATVGDDEPNEWDDVLK' A
#
# COMPACT_ATOMS: atom_id res chain seq x y z
N MET A 1 -24.96 -5.24 18.81
CA MET A 1 -23.73 -6.06 18.63
C MET A 1 -22.69 -5.17 17.98
N ALA A 2 -21.51 -5.01 18.59
CA ALA A 2 -20.40 -4.37 17.90
C ALA A 2 -19.96 -5.26 16.72
N PRO A 3 -19.58 -4.69 15.57
CA PRO A 3 -19.06 -5.48 14.45
C PRO A 3 -17.81 -6.25 14.90
N ARG A 4 -17.78 -7.56 14.65
CA ARG A 4 -16.60 -8.39 14.97
C ARG A 4 -15.48 -7.97 14.02
N ALA A 5 -14.30 -7.68 14.58
CA ALA A 5 -13.12 -7.42 13.77
C ALA A 5 -12.87 -8.58 12.81
N ALA A 6 -12.63 -8.31 11.53
CA ALA A 6 -12.18 -9.35 10.61
C ALA A 6 -10.79 -9.81 11.03
N LEU A 7 -10.65 -11.12 11.17
CA LEU A 7 -9.40 -11.76 11.52
C LEU A 7 -8.89 -12.47 10.27
N ILE A 8 -7.68 -12.12 9.84
CA ILE A 8 -6.93 -12.90 8.85
C ILE A 8 -5.90 -13.75 9.57
N THR A 9 -5.68 -14.97 9.09
CA THR A 9 -4.62 -15.81 9.65
C THR A 9 -3.25 -15.30 9.22
N GLN A 10 -2.23 -15.52 10.06
CA GLN A 10 -0.85 -15.18 9.72
C GLN A 10 -0.39 -15.92 8.44
N ALA A 11 -0.87 -17.15 8.24
CA ALA A 11 -0.54 -17.95 7.07
C ALA A 11 -1.05 -17.31 5.78
N ASP A 12 -2.30 -16.82 5.79
CA ASP A 12 -2.91 -16.19 4.61
C ASP A 12 -2.28 -14.82 4.34
N ALA A 13 -2.03 -14.02 5.38
CA ALA A 13 -1.29 -12.77 5.24
C ALA A 13 0.08 -12.99 4.59
N THR A 14 0.82 -14.01 5.03
CA THR A 14 2.13 -14.37 4.47
C THR A 14 2.02 -14.78 2.99
N ARG A 15 1.01 -15.56 2.62
CA ARG A 15 0.76 -15.98 1.24
C ARG A 15 0.49 -14.77 0.34
N LEU A 16 -0.34 -13.84 0.81
CA LEU A 16 -0.70 -12.63 0.06
C LEU A 16 0.50 -11.70 -0.15
N PHE A 17 1.34 -11.50 0.88
CA PHE A 17 2.57 -10.74 0.73
C PHE A 17 3.55 -11.38 -0.26
N LYS A 18 3.71 -12.72 -0.21
CA LYS A 18 4.54 -13.45 -1.17
C LYS A 18 4.00 -13.30 -2.59
N ALA A 19 2.69 -13.42 -2.79
CA ALA A 19 2.05 -13.25 -4.08
C ALA A 19 2.24 -11.82 -4.62
N ALA A 20 2.07 -10.79 -3.78
CA ALA A 20 2.30 -9.40 -4.16
C ALA A 20 3.75 -9.16 -4.61
N LYS A 21 4.72 -9.69 -3.87
CA LYS A 21 6.14 -9.62 -4.24
C LYS A 21 6.45 -10.35 -5.55
N LEU A 22 5.88 -11.54 -5.75
CA LEU A 22 6.05 -12.32 -7.00
C LEU A 22 5.42 -11.62 -8.21
N ALA A 23 4.32 -10.91 -8.01
CA ALA A 23 3.65 -10.13 -9.05
C ALA A 23 4.38 -8.81 -9.37
N GLY A 24 5.45 -8.46 -8.66
CA GLY A 24 6.27 -7.29 -8.94
C GLY A 24 5.73 -5.98 -8.35
N TYR A 25 4.89 -6.04 -7.32
CA TYR A 25 4.48 -4.85 -6.59
C TYR A 25 5.54 -4.46 -5.55
N ASP A 26 5.82 -3.17 -5.43
CA ASP A 26 6.83 -2.63 -4.51
C ASP A 26 6.32 -2.60 -3.07
N ARG A 27 5.02 -2.36 -2.90
CA ARG A 27 4.38 -2.25 -1.60
C ARG A 27 3.10 -3.07 -1.53
N ALA A 28 2.87 -3.66 -0.37
CA ALA A 28 1.60 -4.29 -0.01
C ALA A 28 1.22 -3.89 1.42
N ARG A 29 -0.07 -3.62 1.67
CA ARG A 29 -0.60 -3.30 3.01
C ARG A 29 -1.96 -3.94 3.25
N PHE A 30 -2.22 -4.29 4.50
CA PHE A 30 -3.53 -4.70 4.97
C PHE A 30 -4.23 -3.52 5.63
N VAL A 31 -5.49 -3.30 5.29
CA VAL A 31 -6.36 -2.32 5.94
C VAL A 31 -7.56 -3.06 6.53
N SER A 32 -7.72 -2.99 7.85
CA SER A 32 -8.89 -3.49 8.54
C SER A 32 -9.89 -2.34 8.75
N TYR A 33 -11.12 -2.56 8.30
CA TYR A 33 -12.20 -1.60 8.46
C TYR A 33 -13.06 -1.92 9.68
N PRO A 34 -13.67 -0.90 10.33
CA PRO A 34 -14.55 -1.11 11.49
C PRO A 34 -15.78 -1.97 11.20
N ASP A 35 -16.19 -2.10 9.94
CA ASP A 35 -17.31 -2.94 9.50
C ASP A 35 -16.93 -4.43 9.38
N GLY A 36 -15.69 -4.79 9.68
CA GLY A 36 -15.20 -6.16 9.61
C GLY A 36 -14.74 -6.57 8.21
N ARG A 37 -14.47 -5.63 7.29
CA ARG A 37 -13.75 -5.95 6.04
C ARG A 37 -12.24 -5.83 6.24
N VAL A 38 -11.49 -6.65 5.51
CA VAL A 38 -10.04 -6.54 5.36
C VAL A 38 -9.72 -6.41 3.88
N GLU A 39 -9.04 -5.33 3.52
CA GLU A 39 -8.56 -5.11 2.15
C GLU A 39 -7.04 -5.23 2.08
N VAL A 40 -6.57 -5.74 0.95
CA VAL A 40 -5.15 -5.80 0.61
C VAL A 40 -4.91 -4.83 -0.51
N LEU A 41 -4.15 -3.78 -0.22
CA LEU A 41 -3.71 -2.84 -1.26
C LEU A 41 -2.29 -3.20 -1.67
N VAL A 42 -2.09 -3.34 -2.97
CA VAL A 42 -0.78 -3.50 -3.59
C VAL A 42 -0.53 -2.30 -4.49
N GLU A 43 0.65 -1.71 -4.37
CA GLU A 43 1.01 -0.46 -5.02
C GLU A 43 2.37 -0.65 -5.71
N THR A 44 2.45 -0.23 -6.96
CA THR A 44 3.73 -0.04 -7.66
C THR A 44 4.18 1.38 -7.39
N VAL A 45 5.34 1.52 -6.76
CA VAL A 45 5.96 2.83 -6.54
C VAL A 45 6.78 3.11 -7.79
N ARG A 46 6.25 3.98 -8.65
CA ARG A 46 7.08 4.56 -9.71
C ARG A 46 8.16 5.36 -8.98
N ALA A 47 9.41 4.88 -9.00
CA ALA A 47 10.54 5.68 -8.57
C ALA A 47 10.46 6.99 -9.35
N THR A 48 10.23 8.09 -8.65
CA THR A 48 10.40 9.43 -9.23
C THR A 48 11.84 9.48 -9.71
N VAL A 49 12.02 9.39 -11.02
CA VAL A 49 13.31 9.68 -11.64
C VAL A 49 13.58 11.15 -11.32
N GLY A 50 14.59 11.41 -10.49
CA GLY A 50 15.18 12.74 -10.32
C GLY A 50 14.67 13.56 -9.15
N ASP A 51 15.50 13.68 -8.11
CA ASP A 51 15.61 14.92 -7.29
C ASP A 51 16.34 16.05 -8.07
N ASP A 52 16.42 15.95 -9.40
CA ASP A 52 17.15 16.87 -10.30
C ASP A 52 16.25 17.55 -11.34
N GLU A 53 14.93 17.33 -11.31
CA GLU A 53 13.99 18.08 -12.15
C GLU A 53 13.57 19.36 -11.42
N PRO A 54 13.73 20.55 -12.03
CA PRO A 54 13.33 21.80 -11.40
C PRO A 54 11.84 21.76 -11.06
N ASN A 55 11.54 21.93 -9.79
CA ASN A 55 10.18 21.91 -9.27
C ASN A 55 9.44 23.15 -9.81
N GLU A 56 8.24 22.98 -10.38
CA GLU A 56 7.41 24.07 -10.92
C GLU A 56 7.08 25.16 -9.88
N TRP A 57 7.24 24.85 -8.59
CA TRP A 57 7.05 25.78 -7.48
C TRP A 57 8.26 26.68 -7.19
N ASP A 58 9.45 26.36 -7.71
CA ASP A 58 10.66 27.17 -7.47
C ASP A 58 10.58 28.55 -8.13
N ASP A 59 9.77 28.70 -9.18
CA ASP A 59 9.55 29.99 -9.84
C ASP A 59 8.54 30.90 -9.13
N VAL A 60 7.70 30.35 -8.24
CA VAL A 60 6.69 31.11 -7.49
C VAL A 60 7.28 31.77 -6.22
N LEU A 61 8.42 31.25 -5.73
CA LEU A 61 9.06 31.69 -4.49
C LEU A 61 10.20 32.71 -4.69
N LYS A 62 10.34 33.29 -5.90
CA LYS A 62 11.30 34.38 -6.20
C LYS A 62 10.76 35.76 -5.85
#